data_AF-A0A2N9NQM6-F1
#
_entry.id   AF-A0A2N9NQM6-F1
#
_cell.length_a   1.000
_cell.length_b   1.000
_cell.length_c   1.000
_cell.angle_alpha   90.00
_cell.angle_beta   90.00
_cell.angle_gamma   90.00
#
_symmetry.space_group_name_H-M   'P 1'
#
loop_
_entity.id
_entity.type
_entity.pdbx_description
1 polymer ?
#
loop_
_entity_poly.entity_id
_entity_poly.type
_entity_poly.pdbx_seq_one_letter_code
_entity_poly.pdbx_strand_id
1 'polypeptide(L)'
;MKVHPGQPQELRVKYWGGDTGGREFDILVAGQKLATVKLDKNKPGEFYEETYSIPTELTQGRSKMTVKFQAHSGRMAGGVFGCAIFTSSDTNAAAQPAAKSR
;
A
#
# COMPACT_ATOMS: atom_id res chain seq x y z
N MET A 1 -12.96 2.58 -1.85
CA MET A 1 -12.69 1.62 -2.96
C MET A 1 -13.74 0.51 -2.95
N LYS A 2 -14.16 0.00 -4.11
CA LYS A 2 -15.02 -1.19 -4.22
C LYS A 2 -14.17 -2.44 -4.05
N VAL A 3 -14.73 -3.47 -3.41
CA VAL A 3 -14.00 -4.69 -3.06
C VAL A 3 -14.93 -5.89 -3.20
N HIS A 4 -14.36 -7.04 -3.49
CA HIS A 4 -15.09 -8.30 -3.60
C HIS A 4 -15.10 -9.03 -2.24
N PRO A 5 -16.27 -9.22 -1.61
CA PRO A 5 -16.33 -9.93 -0.35
C PRO A 5 -15.83 -11.36 -0.47
N GLY A 6 -14.97 -11.80 0.45
CA GLY A 6 -14.54 -13.19 0.53
C GLY A 6 -13.53 -13.63 -0.54
N GLN A 7 -12.96 -12.69 -1.31
CA GLN A 7 -11.86 -12.98 -2.23
C GLN A 7 -10.57 -12.27 -1.82
N PRO A 8 -9.41 -12.92 -2.01
CA PRO A 8 -8.11 -12.28 -1.82
C PRO A 8 -7.96 -11.14 -2.81
N GLN A 9 -7.52 -10.00 -2.32
CA GLN A 9 -7.35 -8.78 -3.10
C GLN A 9 -6.02 -8.14 -2.79
N GLU A 10 -5.54 -7.34 -3.72
CA GLU A 10 -4.25 -6.67 -3.63
C GLU A 10 -4.45 -5.17 -3.83
N LEU A 11 -3.86 -4.40 -2.93
CA LEU A 11 -3.78 -2.95 -3.05
C LEU A 11 -2.48 -2.61 -3.77
N ARG A 12 -2.58 -2.07 -4.98
CA ARG A 12 -1.43 -1.59 -5.73
C ARG A 12 -1.37 -0.07 -5.65
N VAL A 13 -0.26 0.43 -5.13
CA VAL A 13 -0.03 1.87 -4.95
C VAL A 13 1.17 2.28 -5.80
N LYS A 14 0.96 3.28 -6.64
CA LYS A 14 2.01 3.86 -7.49
C LYS A 14 2.67 5.02 -6.78
N TYR A 15 3.98 4.96 -6.64
CA TYR A 15 4.80 5.98 -6.04
C TYR A 15 5.76 6.64 -7.03
N TRP A 16 6.23 7.83 -6.68
CA TRP A 16 7.37 8.46 -7.34
C TRP A 16 8.65 8.14 -6.59
N GLY A 17 9.58 7.43 -7.21
CA GLY A 17 10.80 7.00 -6.55
C GLY A 17 11.87 8.09 -6.39
N GLY A 18 11.64 9.29 -6.94
CA GLY A 18 12.41 10.49 -6.63
C GLY A 18 11.87 11.27 -5.42
N ASP A 19 10.80 10.82 -4.76
CA ASP A 19 10.21 11.53 -3.63
C ASP A 19 11.11 11.44 -2.38
N THR A 20 11.23 12.57 -1.69
CA THR A 20 12.11 12.76 -0.52
C THR A 20 11.49 13.76 0.45
N GLY A 21 12.15 14.01 1.59
CA GLY A 21 11.70 15.01 2.55
C GLY A 21 10.86 14.41 3.70
N GLY A 22 11.29 13.26 4.23
CA GLY A 22 10.65 12.66 5.40
C GLY A 22 9.27 12.05 5.10
N ARG A 23 9.12 11.45 3.92
CA ARG A 23 7.90 10.75 3.52
C ARG A 23 7.83 9.39 4.22
N GLU A 24 7.18 9.35 5.39
CA GLU A 24 6.88 8.09 6.06
C GLU A 24 5.45 8.11 6.58
N PHE A 25 4.70 7.10 6.17
CA PHE A 25 3.27 7.00 6.42
C PHE A 25 2.83 5.55 6.49
N ASP A 26 1.77 5.32 7.23
CA ASP A 26 1.11 4.02 7.29
C ASP A 26 -0.02 3.95 6.26
N ILE A 27 -0.14 2.81 5.60
CA ILE A 27 -1.32 2.45 4.83
C ILE A 27 -2.26 1.70 5.76
N LEU A 28 -3.43 2.27 6.01
CA LEU A 28 -4.49 1.62 6.76
C LEU A 28 -5.60 1.20 5.81
N VAL A 29 -5.97 -0.08 5.86
CA VAL A 29 -7.12 -0.63 5.14
C VAL A 29 -8.21 -0.95 6.15
N ALA A 30 -9.36 -0.29 5.99
CA ALA A 30 -10.50 -0.40 6.90
C ALA A 30 -10.13 -0.19 8.38
N GLY A 31 -9.19 0.73 8.65
CA GLY A 31 -8.72 1.06 9.99
C GLY A 31 -7.57 0.19 10.50
N GLN A 32 -7.22 -0.90 9.80
CA GLN A 32 -6.10 -1.76 10.16
C GLN A 32 -4.85 -1.39 9.37
N LYS A 33 -3.71 -1.25 10.07
CA LYS A 33 -2.43 -1.00 9.42
C LYS A 33 -2.04 -2.20 8.55
N LEU A 34 -1.86 -1.96 7.26
CA LEU A 34 -1.43 -2.95 6.27
C LEU A 34 0.09 -2.93 6.11
N ALA A 35 0.67 -1.74 5.96
CA ALA A 35 2.10 -1.55 5.79
C ALA A 35 2.52 -0.14 6.23
N THR A 36 3.79 0.01 6.57
CA THR A 36 4.44 1.32 6.75
C THR A 36 5.33 1.56 5.53
N VAL A 37 5.13 2.69 4.86
CA VAL A 37 5.83 3.07 3.64
C VAL A 37 6.76 4.23 3.95
N LYS A 38 8.01 4.10 3.51
CA LYS A 38 9.02 5.15 3.55
C LYS A 38 9.51 5.43 2.15
N LEU A 39 9.29 6.65 1.65
CA LEU A 39 9.86 7.12 0.39
C LEU A 39 11.11 7.93 0.69
N ASP A 40 12.27 7.39 0.33
CA ASP A 40 13.56 8.00 0.60
C ASP A 40 14.46 7.87 -0.63
N LYS A 41 13.98 8.38 -1.78
CA LYS A 41 14.66 8.19 -3.07
C LYS A 41 14.86 6.72 -3.46
N ASN A 42 13.88 5.86 -3.14
CA ASN A 42 14.00 4.42 -3.33
C ASN A 42 14.28 4.04 -4.79
N LYS A 43 13.75 4.80 -5.76
CA LYS A 43 13.87 4.57 -7.20
C LYS A 43 13.92 5.90 -8.00
N PRO A 44 15.05 6.61 -7.95
CA PRO A 44 15.13 7.98 -8.46
C PRO A 44 14.82 8.05 -9.96
N GLY A 45 13.90 8.93 -10.35
CA GLY A 45 13.56 9.20 -11.75
C GLY A 45 12.55 8.25 -12.38
N GLU A 46 12.02 7.28 -11.65
CA GLU A 46 10.96 6.39 -12.16
C GLU A 46 9.73 6.33 -11.25
N PHE A 47 8.58 6.07 -11.88
CA PHE A 47 7.41 5.62 -11.15
C PHE A 47 7.55 4.13 -10.88
N TYR A 48 7.24 3.73 -9.66
CA TYR A 48 7.21 2.32 -9.30
C TYR A 48 5.93 2.02 -8.54
N GLU A 49 5.54 0.76 -8.55
CA GLU A 49 4.30 0.30 -7.94
C GLU A 49 4.64 -0.73 -6.88
N GLU A 50 4.09 -0.54 -5.68
CA GLU A 50 4.13 -1.55 -4.63
C GLU A 50 2.76 -2.20 -4.48
N THR A 51 2.78 -3.50 -4.28
CA THR A 51 1.59 -4.32 -4.09
C THR A 51 1.53 -4.79 -2.64
N TYR A 52 0.40 -4.57 -2.00
CA TYR A 52 0.12 -5.02 -0.65
C TYR A 52 -1.05 -6.00 -0.66
N SER A 53 -0.81 -7.23 -0.24
CA SER A 53 -1.85 -8.24 -0.10
C SER A 53 -2.82 -7.82 1.00
N ILE A 54 -4.12 -7.78 0.67
CA ILE A 54 -5.19 -7.51 1.62
C ILE A 54 -5.71 -8.87 2.10
N PRO A 55 -5.60 -9.19 3.41
CA PRO A 55 -6.17 -10.40 3.97
C PRO A 55 -7.67 -10.51 3.66
N THR A 56 -8.13 -11.72 3.34
CA THR A 56 -9.55 -12.01 3.10
C THR A 56 -10.41 -11.64 4.31
N GLU A 57 -9.87 -11.71 5.53
CA GLU A 57 -10.54 -11.26 6.76
C GLU A 57 -10.97 -9.78 6.69
N LEU A 58 -10.20 -8.93 6.02
CA LEU A 58 -10.53 -7.51 5.84
C LEU A 58 -11.58 -7.27 4.75
N THR A 59 -11.76 -8.24 3.84
CA THR A 59 -12.70 -8.15 2.72
C THR A 59 -14.00 -8.92 3.01
N GLN A 60 -14.01 -9.85 3.96
CA GLN A 60 -15.19 -10.64 4.35
C GLN A 60 -16.37 -9.73 4.75
N GLY A 61 -17.51 -9.96 4.11
CA GLY A 61 -18.75 -9.20 4.37
C GLY A 61 -18.72 -7.73 3.95
N ARG A 62 -17.63 -7.24 3.32
CA ARG A 62 -17.48 -5.84 2.93
C ARG A 62 -17.45 -5.70 1.42
N SER A 63 -18.30 -4.83 0.88
CA SER A 63 -18.32 -4.47 -0.55
C SER A 63 -17.56 -3.18 -0.86
N LYS A 64 -17.19 -2.42 0.18
CA LYS A 64 -16.38 -1.22 0.11
C LYS A 64 -15.35 -1.21 1.23
N MET A 65 -14.13 -0.77 0.93
CA MET A 65 -13.09 -0.51 1.93
C MET A 65 -12.56 0.92 1.81
N THR A 66 -12.12 1.45 2.95
CA THR A 66 -11.41 2.73 3.03
C THR A 66 -9.92 2.45 3.10
N VAL A 67 -9.16 3.04 2.17
CA VAL A 67 -7.69 3.06 2.21
C VAL A 67 -7.29 4.43 2.72
N LYS A 68 -6.56 4.50 3.82
CA LYS A 68 -6.09 5.74 4.44
C LYS A 68 -4.57 5.74 4.46
N PHE A 69 -3.98 6.80 3.93
CA PHE A 69 -2.56 7.07 4.04
C PHE A 69 -2.35 8.02 5.22
N GLN A 70 -1.80 7.51 6.32
CA GLN A 70 -1.63 8.25 7.55
C GLN A 70 -0.16 8.61 7.74
N ALA A 71 0.18 9.88 7.59
CA ALA A 71 1.51 10.37 7.89
C ALA A 71 1.85 10.14 9.37
N HIS A 72 3.10 9.81 9.66
CA HIS A 72 3.61 9.81 11.02
C HIS A 72 3.78 11.23 11.55
N SER A 73 3.91 11.38 12.87
CA SER A 73 4.09 12.69 13.50
C SER A 73 5.34 13.39 12.96
N GLY A 74 5.18 14.64 12.51
CA GLY A 74 6.27 15.44 11.92
C GLY A 74 6.72 14.98 10.52
N ARG A 75 6.00 14.04 9.90
CA ARG A 75 6.31 13.47 8.60
C ARG A 75 5.18 13.72 7.61
N MET A 76 5.44 13.45 6.34
CA MET A 76 4.49 13.72 5.28
C MET A 76 4.04 12.41 4.62
N ALA A 77 2.73 12.22 4.50
CA ALA A 77 2.19 11.19 3.61
C ALA A 77 2.27 11.71 2.18
N GLY A 78 2.62 10.86 1.22
CA GLY A 78 2.49 11.23 -0.18
C GLY A 78 3.59 10.71 -1.08
N GLY A 79 3.56 11.22 -2.31
CA GLY A 79 4.13 10.60 -3.49
C GLY A 79 3.20 9.58 -4.15
N VAL A 80 1.91 9.56 -3.81
CA VAL A 80 0.94 8.59 -4.36
C VAL A 80 0.38 9.12 -5.68
N PHE A 81 0.72 8.45 -6.78
CA PHE A 81 0.28 8.78 -8.15
C PHE A 81 -0.79 7.82 -8.69
N GLY A 82 -1.11 6.77 -7.93
CA GLY A 82 -2.11 5.80 -8.32
C GLY A 82 -2.42 4.87 -7.16
N CYS A 83 -3.69 4.48 -7.05
CA CYS A 83 -4.16 3.53 -6.05
C CYS A 83 -5.28 2.71 -6.68
N ALA A 84 -5.04 1.41 -6.82
CA ALA A 84 -5.97 0.49 -7.45
C ALA A 84 -6.05 -0.80 -6.63
N ILE A 85 -7.23 -1.40 -6.62
CA ILE A 85 -7.43 -2.73 -6.04
C ILE A 85 -7.55 -3.72 -7.18
N PHE A 86 -6.80 -4.80 -7.08
CA PHE A 86 -6.86 -5.92 -7.99
C PHE A 86 -7.41 -7.14 -7.25
N THR A 87 -8.26 -7.91 -7.93
CA THR A 87 -8.61 -9.27 -7.49
C THR A 87 -7.38 -10.13 -7.66
N SER A 88 -6.88 -10.73 -6.58
CA SER A 88 -5.74 -11.64 -6.66
C SER A 88 -6.26 -12.96 -7.21
N SER A 89 -6.08 -13.18 -8.52
CA SER A 89 -6.25 -14.51 -9.11
C SER A 89 -4.94 -15.25 -8.87
N ASP A 90 -4.93 -16.16 -7.89
CA ASP A 90 -3.83 -17.09 -7.55
C ASP A 90 -2.69 -17.12 -8.57
N THR A 91 -1.67 -16.26 -8.39
CA THR A 91 -0.29 -16.46 -8.86
C THR A 91 0.62 -15.45 -8.16
N ASN A 92 1.25 -15.91 -7.07
CA ASN A 92 2.55 -15.43 -6.58
C ASN A 92 2.65 -13.99 -6.04
N ALA A 93 2.28 -13.78 -4.78
CA ALA A 93 2.69 -12.62 -3.98
C ALA A 93 3.44 -13.04 -2.70
N ALA A 94 4.32 -14.04 -2.81
CA ALA A 94 5.34 -14.32 -1.80
C ALA A 94 6.56 -13.42 -2.06
N ALA A 95 6.47 -12.15 -1.70
CA ALA A 95 7.63 -11.31 -1.37
C ALA A 95 7.14 -9.90 -1.00
N GLN A 96 6.79 -9.69 0.27
CA GLN A 96 7.07 -8.39 0.86
C GLN A 96 8.59 -8.34 1.06
N PRO A 97 9.35 -7.48 0.37
CA PRO A 97 10.68 -7.17 0.84
C PRO A 97 10.50 -6.40 2.13
N ALA A 98 10.66 -7.10 3.25
CA ALA A 98 10.95 -6.49 4.53
C ALA A 98 12.14 -5.55 4.30
N ALA A 99 11.86 -4.24 4.29
CA ALA A 99 12.87 -3.21 4.28
C ALA A 99 13.67 -3.32 5.59
N LYS A 100 14.69 -4.19 5.56
CA LYS A 100 15.77 -4.21 6.54
C LYS A 100 16.63 -2.99 6.24
N SER A 101 16.54 -1.95 7.06
CA SER A 101 17.68 -1.04 7.24
C SER A 101 18.32 -1.34 8.58
N ARG A 102 19.54 -1.90 8.54
CA ARG A 102 20.48 -1.92 9.66
C ARG A 102 21.11 -0.54 9.80
#